data_AF-A0AAV6HCU4-F1
#
_entry.id   AF-A0AAV6HCU4-F1
#
_cell.length_a   1.000
_cell.length_b   1.000
_cell.length_c   1.000
_cell.angle_alpha   90.00
_cell.angle_beta   90.00
_cell.angle_gamma   90.00
#
_symmetry.space_group_name_H-M   'P 1'
#
loop_
_entity.id
_entity.type
_entity.pdbx_description
1 polymer ?
#
loop_
_entity_poly.entity_id
_entity_poly.type
_entity_poly.pdbx_seq_one_letter_code
_entity_poly.pdbx_strand_id
1 'polypeptide(L)'
;MQYYTKRAWKKEVLELYLDPLFFHMDPSCTCHWRAIIDHLLTHEKTMFKDLMSMQSSSLKLFPSVEQKPMLLKSQAFMFSGELDQYHLYLPLIQERLTENLRMGQTPSIAAQMFLMFRVLLLRISPQHLTSLWPIMVTELIRSFVRLEKSLKEDKEALKTKARGAPEKNGVLTFSPSDLDMYLSACKFLDMAISFPPERMPLFQMYRWAFVPEVDVDSYSGPENHLLEGEQECAPHISRVLEALQRRYGELNGVVGESSTERLEFPVLTLRSLSSITQLQPFLHTLSCSFRGRPGNSDPSDPWPAAVYPAHCSEAVLRRLEVITEGEFLSSMEG
;
A
#
# COMPACT_ATOMS: atom_id res chain seq x y z
N MET A 1 -46.48 -5.04 10.22
CA MET A 1 -45.72 -5.60 9.07
C MET A 1 -44.50 -4.76 8.70
N GLN A 2 -44.58 -3.44 8.52
CA GLN A 2 -43.44 -2.59 8.13
C GLN A 2 -42.24 -2.58 9.11
N TYR A 3 -42.45 -2.78 10.42
CA TYR A 3 -41.36 -2.86 11.40
C TYR A 3 -40.62 -4.21 11.36
N TYR A 4 -41.32 -5.29 11.00
CA TYR A 4 -40.76 -6.65 10.96
C TYR A 4 -39.89 -6.84 9.71
N THR A 5 -40.36 -6.35 8.55
CA THR A 5 -39.56 -6.34 7.31
C THR A 5 -38.34 -5.44 7.44
N LYS A 6 -38.42 -4.27 8.10
CA LYS A 6 -37.27 -3.38 8.34
C LYS A 6 -36.16 -3.99 9.21
N ARG A 7 -36.48 -4.96 10.08
CA ARG A 7 -35.50 -5.61 10.97
C ARG A 7 -34.88 -6.86 10.34
N ALA A 8 -35.62 -7.57 9.49
CA ALA A 8 -35.14 -8.78 8.82
C ALA A 8 -34.04 -8.47 7.78
N TRP A 9 -34.26 -7.49 6.88
CA TRP A 9 -33.28 -7.18 5.84
C TRP A 9 -31.92 -6.74 6.40
N LYS A 10 -31.90 -5.98 7.50
CA LYS A 10 -30.65 -5.50 8.12
C LYS A 10 -29.81 -6.65 8.66
N LYS A 11 -30.48 -7.61 9.29
CA LYS A 11 -29.84 -8.81 9.83
C LYS A 11 -29.27 -9.65 8.69
N GLU A 12 -30.06 -9.91 7.65
CA GLU A 12 -29.64 -10.68 6.47
C GLU A 12 -28.47 -10.01 5.73
N VAL A 13 -28.52 -8.69 5.53
CA VAL A 13 -27.41 -7.94 4.92
C VAL A 13 -26.16 -8.03 5.78
N LEU A 14 -26.27 -7.90 7.10
CA LEU A 14 -25.11 -8.02 7.98
C LEU A 14 -24.54 -9.46 7.99
N GLU A 15 -25.40 -10.48 7.95
CA GLU A 15 -24.97 -11.88 7.86
C GLU A 15 -24.23 -12.16 6.55
N LEU A 16 -24.75 -11.69 5.42
CA LEU A 16 -24.09 -11.80 4.12
C LEU A 16 -22.78 -11.00 4.06
N TYR A 17 -22.76 -9.82 4.69
CA TYR A 17 -21.59 -8.95 4.72
C TYR A 17 -20.40 -9.56 5.48
N LEU A 18 -20.70 -10.33 6.53
CA LEU A 18 -19.70 -10.99 7.37
C LEU A 18 -19.37 -12.42 6.89
N ASP A 19 -19.96 -12.84 5.76
CA ASP A 19 -19.71 -14.16 5.18
C ASP A 19 -18.28 -14.25 4.60
N PRO A 20 -17.57 -15.39 4.76
CA PRO A 20 -16.25 -15.60 4.18
C PRO A 20 -16.13 -15.42 2.68
N LEU A 21 -17.22 -15.65 1.96
CA LEU A 21 -17.28 -15.53 0.51
C LEU A 21 -17.76 -14.16 0.04
N PHE A 22 -18.03 -13.21 0.95
CA PHE A 22 -18.52 -11.88 0.60
C PHE A 22 -17.66 -11.21 -0.48
N PHE A 23 -16.34 -11.25 -0.32
CA PHE A 23 -15.38 -10.66 -1.25
C PHE A 23 -15.06 -11.51 -2.49
N HIS A 24 -15.70 -12.67 -2.65
CA HIS A 24 -15.63 -13.49 -3.87
C HIS A 24 -16.81 -13.22 -4.82
N MET A 25 -17.53 -12.12 -4.59
CA MET A 25 -18.62 -11.66 -5.46
C MET A 25 -18.11 -11.19 -6.83
N ASP A 26 -19.01 -11.22 -7.82
CA ASP A 26 -18.74 -10.64 -9.13
C ASP A 26 -18.47 -9.11 -9.02
N PRO A 27 -17.50 -8.56 -9.77
CA PRO A 27 -17.19 -7.13 -9.72
C PRO A 27 -18.38 -6.19 -9.98
N SER A 28 -19.37 -6.62 -10.77
CA SER A 28 -20.60 -5.85 -11.01
C SER A 28 -21.46 -5.66 -9.76
N CYS A 29 -21.31 -6.52 -8.75
CA CYS A 29 -22.04 -6.44 -7.50
C CYS A 29 -21.42 -5.42 -6.52
N THR A 30 -20.16 -5.04 -6.68
CA THR A 30 -19.43 -4.19 -5.73
C THR A 30 -20.10 -2.83 -5.51
N CYS A 31 -20.54 -2.18 -6.58
CA CYS A 31 -21.20 -0.87 -6.49
C CYS A 31 -22.56 -0.97 -5.76
N HIS A 32 -23.30 -2.07 -5.98
CA HIS A 32 -24.57 -2.35 -5.30
C HIS A 32 -24.35 -2.62 -3.81
N TRP A 33 -23.37 -3.45 -3.46
CA TRP A 33 -23.03 -3.74 -2.07
C TRP A 33 -22.54 -2.52 -1.31
N ARG A 34 -21.71 -1.69 -1.95
CA ARG A 34 -21.34 -0.40 -1.36
C ARG A 34 -22.57 0.44 -1.03
N ALA A 35 -23.51 0.59 -1.97
CA ALA A 35 -24.74 1.35 -1.73
C ALA A 35 -25.62 0.76 -0.63
N ILE A 36 -25.70 -0.58 -0.54
CA ILE A 36 -26.45 -1.27 0.51
C ILE A 36 -25.83 -1.04 1.90
N ILE A 37 -24.51 -1.23 2.02
CA ILE A 37 -23.78 -1.04 3.28
C ILE A 37 -23.79 0.44 3.68
N ASP A 38 -23.62 1.35 2.72
CA ASP A 38 -23.73 2.79 2.95
C ASP A 38 -25.09 3.18 3.53
N HIS A 39 -26.17 2.70 2.89
CA HIS A 39 -27.53 2.94 3.36
C HIS A 39 -27.76 2.35 4.76
N LEU A 40 -27.23 1.15 5.01
CA LEU A 40 -27.32 0.49 6.32
C LEU A 40 -26.64 1.31 7.42
N LEU A 41 -25.41 1.76 7.19
CA LEU A 41 -24.59 2.49 8.17
C LEU A 41 -25.08 3.93 8.40
N THR A 42 -25.61 4.57 7.36
CA THR A 42 -26.17 5.92 7.45
C THR A 42 -27.43 5.97 8.32
N HIS A 43 -28.25 4.92 8.28
CA HIS A 43 -29.49 4.86 9.05
C HIS A 43 -29.35 4.21 10.44
N GLU A 44 -28.26 3.48 10.71
CA GLU A 44 -28.01 2.80 11.98
C GLU A 44 -26.66 3.18 12.58
N LYS A 45 -26.60 4.37 13.20
CA LYS A 45 -25.36 4.92 13.78
C LYS A 45 -24.69 4.03 14.83
N THR A 46 -25.44 3.16 15.50
CA THR A 46 -24.89 2.18 16.45
C THR A 46 -24.14 1.07 15.74
N MET A 47 -24.64 0.59 14.59
CA MET A 47 -24.01 -0.50 13.85
C MET A 47 -22.61 -0.17 13.36
N PHE A 48 -22.35 1.09 12.98
CA PHE A 48 -20.99 1.52 12.64
C PHE A 48 -20.03 1.30 13.84
N LYS A 49 -20.42 1.76 15.03
CA LYS A 49 -19.61 1.59 16.24
C LYS A 49 -19.44 0.12 16.61
N ASP A 50 -20.52 -0.65 16.49
CA ASP A 50 -20.52 -2.09 16.78
C ASP A 50 -19.54 -2.83 15.86
N LEU A 51 -19.59 -2.59 14.55
CA LEU A 51 -18.68 -3.16 13.56
C LEU A 51 -17.22 -2.71 13.76
N MET A 52 -16.98 -1.46 14.13
CA MET A 52 -15.65 -0.97 14.47
C MET A 52 -15.09 -1.60 15.76
N SER A 53 -15.97 -1.98 16.68
CA SER A 53 -15.61 -2.62 17.95
C SER A 53 -15.61 -4.14 17.92
N MET A 54 -16.00 -4.73 16.79
CA MET A 54 -16.18 -6.17 16.66
C MET A 54 -14.84 -6.89 16.86
N GLN A 55 -14.88 -8.00 17.59
CA GLN A 55 -13.70 -8.85 17.76
C GLN A 55 -13.57 -9.79 16.58
N SER A 56 -12.33 -10.13 16.17
CA SER A 56 -12.09 -11.07 15.08
C SER A 56 -12.70 -12.45 15.35
N SER A 57 -12.82 -12.85 16.62
CA SER A 57 -13.50 -14.08 17.06
C SER A 57 -14.99 -14.14 16.72
N SER A 58 -15.63 -13.01 16.40
CA SER A 58 -17.01 -12.95 15.92
C SER A 58 -17.15 -13.57 14.52
N LEU A 59 -16.07 -13.60 13.73
CA LEU A 59 -16.01 -14.21 12.40
C LEU A 59 -15.73 -15.72 12.49
N LYS A 60 -16.61 -16.46 13.19
CA LYS A 60 -16.41 -17.89 13.52
C LYS A 60 -16.22 -18.82 12.31
N LEU A 61 -16.63 -18.38 11.11
CA LEU A 61 -16.54 -19.16 9.88
C LEU A 61 -15.15 -19.10 9.22
N PHE A 62 -14.29 -18.15 9.61
CA PHE A 62 -12.93 -18.04 9.09
C PHE A 62 -11.92 -18.81 9.94
N PRO A 63 -10.82 -19.30 9.34
CA PRO A 63 -9.63 -19.73 10.08
C PRO A 63 -9.14 -18.62 11.02
N SER A 64 -8.72 -18.99 12.24
CA SER A 64 -8.29 -18.03 13.29
C SER A 64 -7.27 -16.98 12.80
N VAL A 65 -6.36 -17.40 11.91
CA VAL A 65 -5.32 -16.51 11.34
C VAL A 65 -5.84 -15.51 10.31
N GLU A 66 -6.98 -15.80 9.67
CA GLU A 66 -7.61 -14.97 8.63
C GLU A 66 -8.72 -14.07 9.17
N GLN A 67 -9.31 -14.42 10.32
CA GLN A 67 -10.38 -13.66 10.96
C GLN A 67 -10.04 -12.18 11.11
N LYS A 68 -8.85 -11.85 11.63
CA LYS A 68 -8.48 -10.46 11.90
C LYS A 68 -8.18 -9.66 10.63
N PRO A 69 -7.38 -10.16 9.67
CA PRO A 69 -7.26 -9.52 8.36
C PRO A 69 -8.60 -9.31 7.65
N MET A 70 -9.48 -10.32 7.64
CA MET A 70 -10.78 -10.22 6.96
C MET A 70 -11.70 -9.21 7.62
N LEU A 71 -11.70 -9.14 8.95
CA LEU A 71 -12.41 -8.09 9.66
C LEU A 71 -11.91 -6.68 9.28
N LEU A 72 -10.59 -6.49 9.18
CA LEU A 72 -10.01 -5.20 8.74
C LEU A 72 -10.38 -4.88 7.29
N LYS A 73 -10.42 -5.88 6.41
CA LYS A 73 -10.88 -5.75 5.03
C LYS A 73 -12.35 -5.30 4.98
N SER A 74 -13.21 -5.91 5.78
CA SER A 74 -14.60 -5.47 5.94
C SER A 74 -14.66 -4.04 6.50
N GLN A 75 -13.92 -3.70 7.54
CA GLN A 75 -13.92 -2.33 8.07
C GLN A 75 -13.46 -1.30 7.03
N ALA A 76 -12.45 -1.64 6.21
CA ALA A 76 -12.02 -0.81 5.10
C ALA A 76 -13.13 -0.63 4.04
N PHE A 77 -13.86 -1.70 3.71
CA PHE A 77 -14.96 -1.63 2.75
C PHE A 77 -16.09 -0.72 3.24
N MET A 78 -16.39 -0.71 4.54
CA MET A 78 -17.39 0.20 5.12
C MET A 78 -17.06 1.67 4.87
N PHE A 79 -15.78 2.03 4.84
CA PHE A 79 -15.35 3.41 4.61
C PHE A 79 -15.44 3.84 3.14
N SER A 80 -15.78 2.93 2.22
CA SER A 80 -15.85 3.20 0.77
C SER A 80 -17.05 4.07 0.33
N GLY A 81 -17.89 4.53 1.26
CA GLY A 81 -19.04 5.39 1.06
C GLY A 81 -18.71 6.81 0.58
N GLU A 82 -19.51 7.80 0.95
CA GLU A 82 -19.37 9.18 0.48
C GLU A 82 -18.16 9.90 1.09
N LEU A 83 -17.66 10.92 0.38
CA LEU A 83 -16.54 11.75 0.85
C LEU A 83 -16.87 12.38 2.21
N ASP A 84 -15.95 12.25 3.16
CA ASP A 84 -16.04 12.73 4.54
C ASP A 84 -17.21 12.18 5.36
N GLN A 85 -17.94 11.17 4.88
CA GLN A 85 -19.08 10.60 5.60
C GLN A 85 -18.72 10.15 7.03
N TYR A 86 -17.51 9.58 7.20
CA TYR A 86 -17.05 9.01 8.46
C TYR A 86 -16.08 9.92 9.24
N HIS A 87 -15.91 11.19 8.86
CA HIS A 87 -14.90 12.06 9.48
C HIS A 87 -15.11 12.26 11.00
N LEU A 88 -16.37 12.28 11.47
CA LEU A 88 -16.68 12.38 12.91
C LEU A 88 -16.25 11.15 13.72
N TYR A 89 -16.04 10.01 13.05
CA TYR A 89 -15.60 8.76 13.67
C TYR A 89 -14.08 8.57 13.61
N LEU A 90 -13.32 9.52 13.04
CA LEU A 90 -11.85 9.43 12.95
C LEU A 90 -11.16 9.18 14.30
N PRO A 91 -11.60 9.74 15.45
CA PRO A 91 -11.02 9.37 16.74
C PRO A 91 -11.13 7.88 17.06
N LEU A 92 -12.29 7.27 16.77
CA LEU A 92 -12.52 5.83 16.95
C LEU A 92 -11.69 5.00 15.96
N ILE A 93 -11.63 5.44 14.70
CA ILE A 93 -10.80 4.79 13.67
C ILE A 93 -9.33 4.83 14.09
N GLN A 94 -8.84 5.97 14.56
CA GLN A 94 -7.47 6.16 15.05
C GLN A 94 -7.14 5.26 16.24
N GLU A 95 -8.06 5.15 17.21
CA GLU A 95 -7.90 4.25 18.36
C GLU A 95 -7.73 2.79 17.88
N ARG A 96 -8.59 2.35 16.97
CA ARG A 96 -8.55 0.98 16.43
C ARG A 96 -7.31 0.71 15.59
N LEU A 97 -6.88 1.66 14.77
CA LEU A 97 -5.62 1.54 14.03
C LEU A 97 -4.44 1.40 14.99
N THR A 98 -4.38 2.24 16.01
CA THR A 98 -3.30 2.24 17.00
C THR A 98 -3.27 0.94 17.82
N GLU A 99 -4.44 0.43 18.22
CA GLU A 99 -4.58 -0.85 18.91
C GLU A 99 -4.05 -2.02 18.05
N ASN A 100 -4.38 -2.04 16.76
CA ASN A 100 -3.89 -3.05 15.83
C ASN A 100 -2.37 -3.03 15.67
N LEU A 101 -1.76 -1.85 15.70
CA LEU A 101 -0.30 -1.68 15.62
C LEU A 101 0.43 -2.11 16.90
N ARG A 102 -0.17 -1.91 18.08
CA ARG A 102 0.43 -2.31 19.36
C ARG A 102 0.45 -3.82 19.58
N MET A 103 -0.56 -4.52 19.10
CA MET A 103 -0.81 -5.95 19.41
C MET A 103 0.03 -6.95 18.59
N GLY A 104 1.16 -6.52 18.00
CA GLY A 104 1.99 -7.37 17.15
C GLY A 104 1.36 -7.58 15.77
N GLN A 105 1.77 -6.78 14.80
CA GLN A 105 1.22 -6.79 13.44
C GLN A 105 1.81 -7.97 12.64
N THR A 106 0.96 -8.88 12.16
CA THR A 106 1.36 -9.88 11.16
C THR A 106 1.37 -9.24 9.76
N PRO A 107 2.12 -9.79 8.79
CA PRO A 107 2.12 -9.25 7.43
C PRO A 107 0.72 -9.16 6.80
N SER A 108 -0.13 -10.17 7.01
CA SER A 108 -1.52 -10.16 6.53
C SER A 108 -2.37 -9.04 7.15
N ILE A 109 -2.16 -8.69 8.43
CA ILE A 109 -2.83 -7.55 9.06
C ILE A 109 -2.32 -6.25 8.45
N ALA A 110 -1.00 -6.12 8.26
CA ALA A 110 -0.39 -4.94 7.66
C ALA A 110 -0.88 -4.69 6.23
N ALA A 111 -1.03 -5.73 5.41
CA ALA A 111 -1.61 -5.63 4.07
C ALA A 111 -3.01 -4.98 4.11
N GLN A 112 -3.89 -5.47 4.99
CA GLN A 112 -5.25 -4.94 5.12
C GLN A 112 -5.27 -3.53 5.74
N MET A 113 -4.31 -3.18 6.59
CA MET A 113 -4.14 -1.81 7.07
C MET A 113 -3.75 -0.85 5.94
N PHE A 114 -2.86 -1.23 5.03
CA PHE A 114 -2.55 -0.43 3.85
C PHE A 114 -3.72 -0.30 2.88
N LEU A 115 -4.55 -1.34 2.72
CA LEU A 115 -5.83 -1.22 2.00
C LEU A 115 -6.74 -0.18 2.68
N MET A 116 -6.91 -0.26 4.00
CA MET A 116 -7.70 0.70 4.76
C MET A 116 -7.17 2.13 4.62
N PHE A 117 -5.85 2.33 4.68
CA PHE A 117 -5.25 3.65 4.49
C PHE A 117 -5.57 4.23 3.12
N ARG A 118 -5.52 3.42 2.06
CA ARG A 118 -5.88 3.87 0.70
C ARG A 118 -7.34 4.29 0.58
N VAL A 119 -8.26 3.54 1.18
CA VAL A 119 -9.67 3.94 1.23
C VAL A 119 -9.83 5.26 1.97
N LEU A 120 -9.14 5.43 3.11
CA LEU A 120 -9.18 6.68 3.87
C LEU A 120 -8.59 7.85 3.07
N LEU A 121 -7.53 7.66 2.28
CA LEU A 121 -7.00 8.70 1.40
C LEU A 121 -8.01 9.14 0.33
N LEU A 122 -8.81 8.20 -0.20
CA LEU A 122 -9.84 8.50 -1.21
C LEU A 122 -11.10 9.14 -0.61
N ARG A 123 -11.43 8.82 0.64
CA ARG A 123 -12.72 9.14 1.26
C ARG A 123 -12.68 10.18 2.37
N ILE A 124 -11.50 10.58 2.85
CA ILE A 124 -11.36 11.60 3.89
C ILE A 124 -10.53 12.77 3.37
N SER A 125 -11.08 13.98 3.47
CA SER A 125 -10.39 15.19 3.03
C SER A 125 -9.10 15.43 3.83
N PRO A 126 -8.06 16.03 3.21
CA PRO A 126 -6.72 16.15 3.81
C PRO A 126 -6.72 16.84 5.18
N GLN A 127 -7.56 17.85 5.37
CA GLN A 127 -7.71 18.56 6.64
C GLN A 127 -8.06 17.62 7.81
N HIS A 128 -8.87 16.59 7.55
CA HIS A 128 -9.32 15.62 8.54
C HIS A 128 -8.31 14.47 8.72
N LEU A 129 -7.46 14.20 7.73
CA LEU A 129 -6.40 13.19 7.81
C LEU A 129 -5.20 13.58 8.67
N THR A 130 -5.07 14.86 9.05
CA THR A 130 -3.91 15.40 9.79
C THR A 130 -3.49 14.55 11.00
N SER A 131 -4.44 14.02 11.79
CA SER A 131 -4.12 13.20 12.97
C SER A 131 -3.79 11.75 12.66
N LEU A 132 -4.29 11.21 11.55
CA LEU A 132 -4.03 9.84 11.11
C LEU A 132 -2.77 9.71 10.27
N TRP A 133 -2.38 10.78 9.57
CA TRP A 133 -1.24 10.77 8.66
C TRP A 133 0.07 10.30 9.31
N PRO A 134 0.44 10.75 10.53
CA PRO A 134 1.62 10.24 11.23
C PRO A 134 1.61 8.72 11.40
N ILE A 135 0.44 8.12 11.62
CA ILE A 135 0.28 6.66 11.74
C ILE A 135 0.55 6.02 10.38
N MET A 136 -0.13 6.49 9.33
CA MET A 136 0.00 5.94 7.98
C MET A 136 1.45 5.99 7.45
N VAL A 137 2.11 7.15 7.58
CA VAL A 137 3.47 7.35 7.08
C VAL A 137 4.49 6.55 7.88
N THR A 138 4.32 6.43 9.20
CA THR A 138 5.23 5.64 10.06
C THR A 138 5.16 4.16 9.70
N GLU A 139 3.95 3.63 9.44
CA GLU A 139 3.80 2.23 9.01
C GLU A 139 4.42 1.97 7.63
N LEU A 140 4.27 2.93 6.70
CA LEU A 140 4.91 2.86 5.40
C LEU A 140 6.45 2.84 5.52
N ILE A 141 7.02 3.77 6.29
CA ILE A 141 8.46 3.82 6.59
C ILE A 141 8.93 2.50 7.20
N ARG A 142 8.22 2.00 8.22
CA ARG A 142 8.58 0.74 8.90
C ARG A 142 8.59 -0.44 7.92
N SER A 143 7.67 -0.46 6.97
CA SER A 143 7.58 -1.52 5.95
C SER A 143 8.78 -1.48 5.00
N PHE A 144 9.17 -0.30 4.51
CA PHE A 144 10.36 -0.17 3.67
C PHE A 144 11.66 -0.45 4.42
N VAL A 145 11.80 0.00 5.67
CA VAL A 145 12.95 -0.34 6.53
C VAL A 145 13.03 -1.84 6.77
N ARG A 146 11.90 -2.50 7.01
CA ARG A 146 11.84 -3.96 7.16
C ARG A 146 12.29 -4.66 5.87
N LEU A 147 11.79 -4.22 4.71
CA LEU A 147 12.16 -4.77 3.41
C LEU A 147 13.67 -4.64 3.16
N GLU A 148 14.22 -3.44 3.35
CA GLU A 148 15.64 -3.16 3.21
C GLU A 148 16.48 -4.07 4.12
N LYS A 149 16.09 -4.19 5.39
CA LYS A 149 16.79 -5.03 6.37
C LYS A 149 16.80 -6.49 5.94
N SER A 150 15.63 -7.04 5.57
CA SER A 150 15.54 -8.41 5.08
C SER A 150 16.42 -8.62 3.85
N LEU A 151 16.44 -7.68 2.91
CA LEU A 151 17.31 -7.78 1.73
C LEU A 151 18.81 -7.77 2.08
N LYS A 152 19.23 -7.10 3.17
CA LYS A 152 20.64 -7.02 3.62
C LYS A 152 21.09 -8.19 4.51
N GLU A 153 20.21 -8.77 5.33
CA GLU A 153 20.54 -9.74 6.40
C GLU A 153 21.31 -11.01 5.94
N ASP A 154 21.20 -11.43 4.68
CA ASP A 154 21.90 -12.64 4.19
C ASP A 154 23.34 -12.41 3.72
N LYS A 155 23.76 -11.16 3.48
CA LYS A 155 25.12 -10.86 3.01
C LYS A 155 26.16 -11.11 4.10
N GLU A 156 25.81 -10.85 5.36
CA GLU A 156 26.69 -11.09 6.51
C GLU A 156 26.82 -12.59 6.83
N ALA A 157 25.79 -13.39 6.54
CA ALA A 157 25.86 -14.84 6.63
C ALA A 157 26.78 -15.45 5.54
N LEU A 158 26.80 -14.87 4.33
CA LEU A 158 27.71 -15.28 3.25
C LEU A 158 29.18 -14.89 3.51
N LYS A 159 29.45 -13.69 4.06
CA LYS A 159 30.83 -13.27 4.42
C LYS A 159 31.46 -14.11 5.53
N THR A 160 30.64 -14.56 6.50
CA THR A 160 31.13 -15.35 7.64
C THR A 160 31.33 -16.83 7.30
N LYS A 161 30.71 -17.32 6.22
CA LYS A 161 30.75 -18.74 5.79
C LYS A 161 31.86 -19.10 4.80
N ALA A 162 32.76 -18.17 4.48
CA ALA A 162 33.99 -18.46 3.72
C ALA A 162 35.01 -19.37 4.46
N ARG A 163 34.61 -20.00 5.58
CA ARG A 163 35.35 -21.08 6.25
C ARG A 163 34.50 -22.37 6.28
N GLY A 164 34.42 -23.04 5.13
CA GLY A 164 34.38 -24.51 5.05
C GLY A 164 33.10 -25.25 5.49
N ALA A 165 31.92 -24.89 5.00
CA ALA A 165 30.71 -25.74 5.13
C ALA A 165 29.94 -25.84 3.79
N PRO A 166 29.31 -27.00 3.49
CA PRO A 166 28.73 -27.26 2.17
C PRO A 166 27.49 -26.40 1.89
N GLU A 167 27.37 -26.00 0.64
CA GLU A 167 26.37 -25.08 0.09
C GLU A 167 24.93 -25.55 0.34
N LYS A 168 24.21 -24.80 1.18
CA LYS A 168 22.79 -24.55 0.95
C LYS A 168 22.69 -23.12 0.44
N ASN A 169 22.40 -22.95 -0.85
CA ASN A 169 21.98 -21.67 -1.42
C ASN A 169 20.82 -21.13 -0.58
N GLY A 170 21.12 -20.23 0.34
CA GLY A 170 20.14 -19.51 1.14
C GLY A 170 19.48 -18.46 0.26
N VAL A 171 18.63 -18.90 -0.67
CA VAL A 171 17.77 -18.00 -1.43
C VAL A 171 16.75 -17.46 -0.44
N LEU A 172 16.84 -16.17 -0.08
CA LEU A 172 15.75 -15.56 0.67
C LEU A 172 14.46 -15.75 -0.11
N THR A 173 13.52 -16.40 0.58
CA THR A 173 12.18 -16.63 0.09
C THR A 173 11.26 -15.89 1.03
N PHE A 174 10.61 -14.84 0.51
CA PHE A 174 9.57 -14.13 1.25
C PHE A 174 8.34 -15.03 1.34
N SER A 175 7.65 -15.02 2.49
CA SER A 175 6.38 -15.71 2.59
C SER A 175 5.32 -15.01 1.72
N PRO A 176 4.25 -15.71 1.27
CA PRO A 176 3.19 -15.08 0.50
C PRO A 176 2.55 -13.87 1.22
N SER A 177 2.44 -13.92 2.55
CA SER A 177 1.89 -12.82 3.35
C SER A 177 2.85 -11.63 3.46
N ASP A 178 4.18 -11.86 3.46
CA ASP A 178 5.16 -10.77 3.36
C ASP A 178 5.09 -10.09 1.99
N LEU A 179 4.96 -10.87 0.91
CA LEU A 179 4.82 -10.34 -0.44
C LEU A 179 3.55 -9.49 -0.59
N ASP A 180 2.42 -9.97 -0.07
CA ASP A 180 1.14 -9.23 -0.06
C ASP A 180 1.25 -7.92 0.73
N MET A 181 1.92 -7.95 1.89
CA MET A 181 2.20 -6.76 2.69
C MET A 181 3.06 -5.74 1.93
N TYR A 182 4.18 -6.16 1.32
CA TYR A 182 5.06 -5.24 0.58
C TYR A 182 4.39 -4.68 -0.67
N LEU A 183 3.59 -5.49 -1.38
CA LEU A 183 2.78 -5.01 -2.50
C LEU A 183 1.78 -3.94 -2.02
N SER A 184 1.07 -4.21 -0.93
CA SER A 184 0.08 -3.29 -0.36
C SER A 184 0.72 -1.97 0.09
N ALA A 185 1.91 -2.02 0.70
CA ALA A 185 2.69 -0.83 1.05
C ALA A 185 3.10 -0.02 -0.19
N CYS A 186 3.60 -0.68 -1.24
CA CYS A 186 3.97 -0.03 -2.48
C CYS A 186 2.77 0.62 -3.19
N LYS A 187 1.61 -0.04 -3.19
CA LYS A 187 0.36 0.53 -3.73
C LYS A 187 -0.13 1.74 -2.93
N PHE A 188 0.07 1.75 -1.61
CA PHE A 188 -0.24 2.92 -0.79
C PHE A 188 0.68 4.10 -1.15
N LEU A 189 1.98 3.85 -1.34
CA LEU A 189 2.90 4.87 -1.83
C LEU A 189 2.54 5.37 -3.24
N ASP A 190 2.26 4.46 -4.17
CA ASP A 190 1.85 4.79 -5.54
C ASP A 190 0.59 5.66 -5.55
N MET A 191 -0.40 5.33 -4.72
CA MET A 191 -1.58 6.17 -4.50
C MET A 191 -1.19 7.54 -3.94
N ALA A 192 -0.42 7.62 -2.85
CA ALA A 192 -0.06 8.88 -2.22
C ALA A 192 0.69 9.83 -3.18
N ILE A 193 1.55 9.26 -4.03
CA ILE A 193 2.23 9.97 -5.11
C ILE A 193 1.24 10.42 -6.19
N SER A 194 0.31 9.56 -6.59
CA SER A 194 -0.65 9.85 -7.66
C SER A 194 -1.61 10.99 -7.34
N PHE A 195 -1.86 11.29 -6.07
CA PHE A 195 -2.74 12.39 -5.69
C PHE A 195 -2.20 13.75 -6.19
N PRO A 196 -3.09 14.65 -6.67
CA PRO A 196 -2.71 16.03 -6.95
C PRO A 196 -2.08 16.67 -5.70
N PRO A 197 -0.96 17.40 -5.82
CA PRO A 197 -0.28 17.99 -4.66
C PRO A 197 -1.19 18.82 -3.75
N GLU A 198 -2.16 19.53 -4.33
CA GLU A 198 -3.13 20.36 -3.62
C GLU A 198 -4.13 19.52 -2.82
N ARG A 199 -4.42 18.30 -3.26
CA ARG A 199 -5.29 17.35 -2.57
C ARG A 199 -4.53 16.39 -1.65
N MET A 200 -3.21 16.47 -1.59
CA MET A 200 -2.39 15.69 -0.66
C MET A 200 -1.18 16.47 -0.14
N PRO A 201 -1.38 17.64 0.50
CA PRO A 201 -0.28 18.44 1.04
C PRO A 201 0.52 17.68 2.12
N LEU A 202 -0.15 16.80 2.87
CA LEU A 202 0.47 15.98 3.92
C LEU A 202 1.57 15.08 3.36
N PHE A 203 1.37 14.47 2.19
CA PHE A 203 2.42 13.64 1.57
C PHE A 203 3.57 14.49 1.04
N GLN A 204 3.32 15.69 0.50
CA GLN A 204 4.37 16.55 -0.04
C GLN A 204 5.45 16.89 1.00
N MET A 205 5.08 17.01 2.27
CA MET A 205 6.04 17.23 3.37
C MET A 205 6.96 16.04 3.66
N TYR A 206 6.57 14.83 3.25
CA TYR A 206 7.28 13.57 3.51
C TYR A 206 7.82 12.91 2.24
N ARG A 207 7.50 13.44 1.06
CA ARG A 207 7.83 12.84 -0.25
C ARG A 207 9.34 12.58 -0.39
N TRP A 208 10.17 13.51 0.08
CA TRP A 208 11.63 13.41 0.12
C TRP A 208 12.16 12.15 0.81
N ALA A 209 11.43 11.60 1.79
CA ALA A 209 11.84 10.39 2.50
C ALA A 209 11.68 9.13 1.63
N PHE A 210 10.84 9.19 0.60
CA PHE A 210 10.53 8.04 -0.26
C PHE A 210 11.22 8.13 -1.62
N VAL A 211 11.14 9.27 -2.31
CA VAL A 211 11.67 9.43 -3.67
C VAL A 211 12.80 10.47 -3.73
N PRO A 212 13.79 10.30 -4.62
CA PRO A 212 14.89 11.26 -4.78
C PRO A 212 14.39 12.52 -5.49
N GLU A 213 14.27 13.63 -4.76
CA GLU A 213 13.84 14.92 -5.32
C GLU A 213 15.00 15.77 -5.85
N VAL A 214 16.20 15.54 -5.32
CA VAL A 214 17.41 16.28 -5.66
C VAL A 214 18.46 15.28 -6.10
N ASP A 215 19.16 15.60 -7.18
CA ASP A 215 20.30 14.82 -7.62
C ASP A 215 21.53 15.18 -6.78
N VAL A 216 21.68 14.48 -5.66
CA VAL A 216 22.80 14.67 -4.72
C VAL A 216 24.13 14.33 -5.39
N ASP A 217 24.14 13.35 -6.30
CA ASP A 217 25.34 12.91 -7.03
C ASP A 217 25.85 13.99 -8.00
N SER A 218 24.97 14.87 -8.47
CA SER A 218 25.30 15.99 -9.36
C SER A 218 25.76 17.27 -8.64
N TYR A 219 25.69 17.33 -7.31
CA TYR A 219 26.12 18.51 -6.57
C TYR A 219 27.64 18.56 -6.45
N SER A 220 28.32 19.37 -7.27
CA SER A 220 29.77 19.58 -7.22
C SER A 220 30.17 20.69 -6.25
N GLY A 221 29.69 20.64 -5.00
CA GLY A 221 30.01 21.62 -3.97
C GLY A 221 31.31 21.32 -3.21
N PRO A 222 31.91 22.30 -2.50
CA PRO A 222 33.21 22.14 -1.82
C PRO A 222 33.22 21.14 -0.65
N GLU A 223 32.08 20.55 -0.26
CA GLU A 223 31.89 19.79 0.99
C GLU A 223 31.61 18.28 0.78
N ASN A 224 31.67 17.76 -0.45
CA ASN A 224 31.31 16.36 -0.76
C ASN A 224 32.12 15.29 0.00
N HIS A 225 33.28 15.64 0.58
CA HIS A 225 34.10 14.71 1.34
C HIS A 225 33.61 14.42 2.77
N LEU A 226 32.56 15.09 3.26
CA LEU A 226 32.02 14.87 4.62
C LEU A 226 30.70 14.08 4.66
N LEU A 227 30.04 13.86 3.51
CA LEU A 227 28.68 13.30 3.44
C LEU A 227 28.62 11.84 2.93
N GLU A 228 29.74 11.23 2.53
CA GLU A 228 29.81 9.85 1.99
C GLU A 228 29.36 8.75 2.99
N GLY A 229 29.04 9.09 4.24
CA GLY A 229 28.75 8.14 5.32
C GLY A 229 27.29 8.00 5.77
N GLU A 230 26.40 8.96 5.47
CA GLU A 230 25.05 8.97 6.07
C GLU A 230 24.00 8.32 5.16
N GLN A 231 24.01 6.97 5.09
CA GLN A 231 22.96 6.18 4.40
C GLN A 231 21.53 6.47 4.91
N GLU A 232 21.39 7.04 6.12
CA GLU A 232 20.10 7.40 6.72
C GLU A 232 19.40 8.56 5.99
N CYS A 233 20.14 9.40 5.26
CA CYS A 233 19.57 10.51 4.48
C CYS A 233 19.08 10.08 3.09
N ALA A 234 19.29 8.83 2.68
CA ALA A 234 18.85 8.33 1.39
C ALA A 234 17.35 7.97 1.39
N PRO A 235 16.60 8.34 0.33
CA PRO A 235 15.20 7.95 0.19
C PRO A 235 15.00 6.43 0.25
N HIS A 236 13.91 6.00 0.86
CA HIS A 236 13.62 4.58 1.07
C HIS A 236 13.59 3.77 -0.23
N ILE A 237 13.08 4.35 -1.32
CA ILE A 237 13.01 3.66 -2.60
C ILE A 237 14.41 3.40 -3.17
N SER A 238 15.31 4.38 -3.10
CA SER A 238 16.70 4.22 -3.53
C SER A 238 17.40 3.10 -2.75
N ARG A 239 17.26 3.10 -1.42
CA ARG A 239 17.88 2.08 -0.56
C ARG A 239 17.38 0.66 -0.85
N VAL A 240 16.07 0.51 -1.01
CA VAL A 240 15.46 -0.79 -1.35
C VAL A 240 15.86 -1.24 -2.75
N LEU A 241 15.86 -0.32 -3.71
CA LEU A 241 16.25 -0.62 -5.08
C LEU A 241 17.69 -1.12 -5.18
N GLU A 242 18.63 -0.42 -4.54
CA GLU A 242 20.02 -0.89 -4.46
C GLU A 242 20.14 -2.23 -3.73
N ALA A 243 19.33 -2.47 -2.70
CA ALA A 243 19.32 -3.74 -1.98
C ALA A 243 18.82 -4.89 -2.85
N LEU A 244 17.80 -4.65 -3.67
CA LEU A 244 17.32 -5.61 -4.67
C LEU A 244 18.39 -5.87 -5.73
N GLN A 245 19.00 -4.83 -6.29
CA GLN A 245 20.04 -4.96 -7.31
C GLN A 245 21.28 -5.69 -6.78
N ARG A 246 21.77 -5.36 -5.58
CA ARG A 246 22.90 -6.06 -4.97
C ARG A 246 22.62 -7.55 -4.72
N ARG A 247 21.35 -7.92 -4.61
CA ARG A 247 20.93 -9.28 -4.25
C ARG A 247 20.52 -10.13 -5.44
N TYR A 248 19.86 -9.53 -6.43
CA TYR A 248 19.26 -10.21 -7.58
C TYR A 248 19.79 -9.69 -8.93
N GLY A 249 20.67 -8.68 -8.94
CA GLY A 249 21.14 -8.00 -10.15
C GLY A 249 22.01 -8.86 -11.07
N GLU A 250 22.67 -9.90 -10.56
CA GLU A 250 23.39 -10.87 -11.41
C GLU A 250 22.44 -11.88 -12.07
N LEU A 251 21.18 -12.01 -11.61
CA LEU A 251 20.19 -12.96 -12.13
C LEU A 251 19.30 -12.38 -13.23
N ASN A 252 19.21 -11.06 -13.33
CA ASN A 252 18.37 -10.38 -14.31
C ASN A 252 19.26 -9.74 -15.38
N GLY A 253 19.58 -10.51 -16.43
CA GLY A 253 19.93 -9.91 -17.72
C GLY A 253 18.89 -8.85 -18.05
N VAL A 254 19.34 -7.67 -18.50
CA VAL A 254 18.54 -6.47 -18.75
C VAL A 254 17.34 -6.79 -19.63
N VAL A 255 16.20 -7.16 -19.02
CA VAL A 255 14.90 -7.19 -19.68
C VAL A 255 14.29 -5.81 -19.50
N GLY A 256 14.92 -4.85 -20.17
CA GLY A 256 14.28 -3.59 -20.51
C GLY A 256 13.84 -3.73 -21.96
N GLU A 257 12.70 -4.35 -22.21
CA GLU A 257 11.97 -4.01 -23.43
C GLU A 257 11.61 -2.54 -23.27
N SER A 258 12.31 -1.68 -24.01
CA SER A 258 12.12 -0.25 -24.03
C SER A 258 10.71 0.05 -24.55
N SER A 259 9.72 0.00 -23.64
CA SER A 259 8.41 0.57 -23.90
C SER A 259 8.60 2.08 -24.02
N THR A 260 8.34 2.59 -25.21
CA THR A 260 8.30 4.03 -25.51
C THR A 260 7.01 4.68 -25.02
N GLU A 261 6.14 3.93 -24.33
CA GLU A 261 4.91 4.47 -23.76
C GLU A 261 5.23 5.38 -22.57
N ARG A 262 4.65 6.57 -22.59
CA ARG A 262 4.69 7.50 -21.45
C ARG A 262 3.96 6.85 -20.28
N LEU A 263 4.68 6.56 -19.20
CA LEU A 263 4.08 6.07 -17.97
C LEU A 263 3.34 7.20 -17.25
N GLU A 264 2.15 6.90 -16.75
CA GLU A 264 1.35 7.81 -15.92
C GLU A 264 0.93 7.13 -14.61
N PHE A 265 1.08 7.87 -13.51
CA PHE A 265 0.63 7.46 -12.19
C PHE A 265 -0.90 7.24 -12.13
N PRO A 266 -1.41 6.26 -11.37
CA PRO A 266 -0.69 5.21 -10.64
C PRO A 266 -0.03 4.17 -11.57
N VAL A 267 1.16 3.69 -11.19
CA VAL A 267 1.98 2.78 -12.02
C VAL A 267 1.76 1.31 -11.66
N LEU A 268 1.44 0.99 -10.40
CA LEU A 268 1.26 -0.40 -9.95
C LEU A 268 -0.16 -0.91 -10.24
N THR A 269 -0.25 -1.92 -11.10
CA THR A 269 -1.50 -2.62 -11.43
C THR A 269 -1.51 -4.10 -10.99
N LEU A 270 -0.43 -4.58 -10.40
CA LEU A 270 -0.29 -5.98 -9.95
C LEU A 270 -1.33 -6.33 -8.87
N ARG A 271 -1.96 -7.51 -8.97
CA ARG A 271 -2.89 -8.03 -7.96
C ARG A 271 -2.17 -8.84 -6.87
N SER A 272 -1.13 -9.57 -7.24
CA SER A 272 -0.32 -10.40 -6.35
C SER A 272 1.13 -10.42 -6.81
N LEU A 273 2.04 -10.85 -5.94
CA LEU A 273 3.45 -11.07 -6.26
C LEU A 273 3.78 -12.55 -6.07
N SER A 274 4.49 -13.13 -7.03
CA SER A 274 5.19 -14.41 -6.89
C SER A 274 6.64 -14.22 -6.42
N SER A 275 7.22 -13.05 -6.69
CA SER A 275 8.57 -12.67 -6.28
C SER A 275 8.66 -11.19 -5.93
N ILE A 276 9.51 -10.84 -4.96
CA ILE A 276 9.77 -9.45 -4.59
C ILE A 276 10.41 -8.65 -5.75
N THR A 277 11.11 -9.32 -6.66
CA THR A 277 11.76 -8.70 -7.82
C THR A 277 10.77 -8.09 -8.80
N GLN A 278 9.50 -8.51 -8.79
CA GLN A 278 8.45 -7.91 -9.61
C GLN A 278 8.13 -6.45 -9.22
N LEU A 279 8.57 -5.98 -8.05
CA LEU A 279 8.47 -4.57 -7.66
C LEU A 279 9.57 -3.70 -8.28
N GLN A 280 10.63 -4.30 -8.83
CA GLN A 280 11.80 -3.56 -9.34
C GLN A 280 11.44 -2.52 -10.42
N PRO A 281 10.61 -2.81 -11.44
CA PRO A 281 10.21 -1.82 -12.45
C PRO A 281 9.53 -0.58 -11.83
N PHE A 282 8.64 -0.79 -10.87
CA PHE A 282 7.97 0.29 -10.14
C PHE A 282 8.96 1.13 -9.34
N LEU A 283 9.86 0.48 -8.59
CA LEU A 283 10.87 1.17 -7.78
C LEU A 283 11.85 1.98 -8.65
N HIS A 284 12.24 1.46 -9.82
CA HIS A 284 13.02 2.21 -10.81
C HIS A 284 12.25 3.43 -11.31
N THR A 285 10.98 3.24 -11.71
CA THR A 285 10.12 4.35 -12.16
C THR A 285 10.06 5.45 -11.11
N LEU A 286 9.85 5.11 -9.84
CA LEU A 286 9.84 6.07 -8.74
C LEU A 286 11.20 6.74 -8.50
N SER A 287 12.32 6.05 -8.72
CA SER A 287 13.65 6.64 -8.57
C SER A 287 13.97 7.66 -9.66
N CYS A 288 13.53 7.42 -10.91
CA CYS A 288 13.86 8.29 -12.04
C CYS A 288 12.85 9.43 -12.23
N SER A 289 11.57 9.24 -11.89
CA SER A 289 10.50 10.22 -12.18
C SER A 289 10.63 11.57 -11.45
N PHE A 290 11.45 11.64 -10.40
CA PHE A 290 11.59 12.83 -9.55
C PHE A 290 12.98 13.47 -9.59
N ARG A 291 13.96 12.85 -10.28
CA ARG A 291 15.28 13.46 -10.50
C ARG A 291 15.14 14.65 -11.47
N GLY A 292 15.59 15.82 -11.04
CA GLY A 292 15.26 17.10 -11.69
C GLY A 292 15.81 17.29 -13.11
N ARG A 293 14.96 17.12 -14.13
CA ARG A 293 14.57 18.11 -15.17
C ARG A 293 13.68 17.41 -16.21
N PRO A 294 12.51 17.95 -16.58
CA PRO A 294 11.78 17.46 -17.74
C PRO A 294 12.66 17.63 -18.99
N GLY A 295 13.07 16.50 -19.61
CA GLY A 295 13.85 16.48 -20.84
C GLY A 295 15.33 16.05 -20.71
N ASN A 296 15.81 15.70 -19.51
CA ASN A 296 17.18 15.24 -19.28
C ASN A 296 17.28 13.75 -18.93
N SER A 297 16.27 12.94 -19.27
CA SER A 297 16.39 11.48 -19.23
C SER A 297 17.59 11.10 -20.10
N ASP A 298 18.64 10.58 -19.46
CA ASP A 298 19.78 10.05 -20.18
C ASP A 298 19.24 9.03 -21.19
N PRO A 299 19.44 9.21 -22.51
CA PRO A 299 18.92 8.28 -23.51
C PRO A 299 19.47 6.85 -23.33
N SER A 300 20.49 6.67 -22.47
CA SER A 300 21.00 5.37 -22.01
C SER A 300 20.26 4.74 -20.84
N ASP A 301 19.36 5.44 -20.13
CA ASP A 301 18.66 4.87 -18.98
C ASP A 301 17.53 3.95 -19.48
N PRO A 302 17.60 2.62 -19.24
CA PRO A 302 16.65 1.67 -19.84
C PRO A 302 15.23 1.75 -19.28
N TRP A 303 14.99 2.59 -18.26
CA TRP A 303 13.72 2.68 -17.55
C TRP A 303 12.99 4.01 -17.81
N PRO A 304 11.73 3.98 -18.29
CA PRO A 304 10.96 5.20 -18.55
C PRO A 304 10.56 5.91 -17.25
N ALA A 305 10.68 7.24 -17.24
CA ALA A 305 10.14 8.09 -16.17
C ALA A 305 8.62 8.29 -16.36
N ALA A 306 7.88 8.23 -15.25
CA ALA A 306 6.46 8.55 -15.24
C ALA A 306 6.24 10.06 -15.11
N VAL A 307 5.20 10.56 -15.79
CA VAL A 307 4.85 11.99 -15.74
C VAL A 307 4.32 12.37 -14.36
N TYR A 308 4.91 13.39 -13.75
CA TYR A 308 4.48 13.94 -12.46
C TYR A 308 4.49 15.49 -12.46
N PRO A 309 3.47 16.16 -11.90
CA PRO A 309 2.16 15.60 -11.54
C PRO A 309 1.39 15.16 -12.80
N ALA A 310 0.39 14.29 -12.62
CA ALA A 310 -0.42 13.82 -13.75
C ALA A 310 -1.18 14.97 -14.43
N HIS A 311 -1.36 14.86 -15.75
CA HIS A 311 -2.00 15.91 -16.56
C HIS A 311 -3.48 16.13 -16.21
N CYS A 312 -4.19 15.09 -15.75
CA CYS A 312 -5.61 15.17 -15.41
C CYS A 312 -5.87 14.58 -14.01
N SER A 313 -5.94 15.45 -13.01
CA SER A 313 -6.20 15.10 -11.61
C SER A 313 -7.48 14.26 -11.42
N GLU A 314 -8.56 14.63 -12.11
CA GLU A 314 -9.85 13.95 -12.00
C GLU A 314 -9.80 12.52 -12.57
N ALA A 315 -9.12 12.33 -13.71
CA ALA A 315 -8.95 11.00 -14.30
C ALA A 315 -8.13 10.08 -13.39
N VAL A 316 -7.07 10.62 -12.76
CA VAL A 316 -6.25 9.85 -11.81
C VAL A 316 -7.05 9.44 -10.59
N LEU A 317 -7.83 10.35 -10.00
CA LEU A 317 -8.65 10.01 -8.83
C LEU A 317 -9.69 8.93 -9.14
N ARG A 318 -10.38 9.03 -10.29
CA ARG A 318 -11.30 7.97 -10.75
C ARG A 318 -10.59 6.64 -10.97
N ARG A 319 -9.38 6.67 -11.56
CA ARG A 319 -8.57 5.46 -11.76
C ARG A 319 -8.17 4.82 -10.43
N LEU A 320 -7.79 5.63 -9.43
CA LEU A 320 -7.47 5.15 -8.09
C LEU A 320 -8.69 4.54 -7.38
N GLU A 321 -9.89 5.09 -7.56
CA GLU A 321 -11.13 4.51 -7.05
C GLU A 321 -11.38 3.12 -7.66
N VAL A 322 -11.32 2.99 -8.99
CA VAL A 322 -11.52 1.71 -9.68
C VAL A 322 -10.49 0.66 -9.25
N ILE A 323 -9.21 1.05 -9.13
CA ILE A 323 -8.15 0.15 -8.65
C ILE A 323 -8.45 -0.33 -7.22
N THR A 324 -8.79 0.59 -6.32
CA THR A 324 -9.06 0.28 -4.90
C THR A 324 -10.31 -0.60 -4.75
N GLU A 325 -11.36 -0.33 -5.52
CA GLU A 325 -12.56 -1.18 -5.55
C GLU A 325 -12.24 -2.61 -6.00
N GLY A 326 -11.42 -2.76 -7.04
CA GLY A 326 -11.03 -4.06 -7.59
C GLY A 326 -10.23 -4.93 -6.62
N GLU A 327 -9.60 -4.35 -5.60
CA GLU A 327 -8.79 -5.07 -4.62
C GLU A 327 -9.57 -5.60 -3.42
N PHE A 328 -10.77 -5.09 -3.20
CA PHE A 328 -11.69 -5.74 -2.27
C PHE A 328 -12.06 -7.14 -2.77
N LEU A 329 -12.03 -7.35 -4.08
CA LEU A 329 -12.38 -8.62 -4.68
C LEU A 329 -11.20 -9.59 -4.61
N SER A 330 -11.41 -10.77 -4.04
CA SER A 330 -10.46 -11.87 -4.15
C SER A 330 -10.44 -12.37 -5.60
N SER A 331 -9.27 -12.71 -6.16
CA SER A 331 -9.21 -13.28 -7.50
C SER A 331 -10.04 -14.57 -7.52
N MET A 332 -11.07 -14.64 -8.37
CA MET A 332 -11.79 -15.89 -8.67
C MET A 332 -10.98 -16.79 -9.61
N GLU A 333 -9.67 -16.88 -9.40
CA GLU A 333 -8.80 -17.77 -10.15
C GLU A 333 -8.61 -19.04 -9.32
N GLY A 334 -9.52 -19.98 -9.55
CA GLY A 334 -9.32 -21.41 -9.29
C GLY A 334 -8.81 -22.11 -10.54
#